data_AF-X1JG32-F1
#
_entry.id   AF-X1JG32-F1
#
_cell.length_a   1.000
_cell.length_b   1.000
_cell.length_c   1.000
_cell.angle_alpha   90.00
_cell.angle_beta   90.00
_cell.angle_gamma   90.00
#
_symmetry.space_group_name_H-M   'P 1'
#
loop_
_entity.id
_entity.type
_entity.pdbx_description
1 polymer ?
#
loop_
_entity_poly.entity_id
_entity_poly.type
_entity_poly.pdbx_seq_one_letter_code
_entity_poly.pdbx_strand_id
1 'polypeptide(L)'
;MMRDPKVLALIAKKLRKLLRKRGYRKIFTRWHFFGEHGEKYHPHLNVLLDGGRLEPEQLAELKDLIRCKLLKRSIAKSIGKDLVIHYDYTREPKRKMHWVKYVTKASFRDIDWDEPLANALYGFHNGCFAGFWDDPPKW
;
A
#
# COMPACT_ATOMS: atom_id res chain seq x y z
N MET A 1 -6.02 -3.02 -16.49
CA MET A 1 -5.47 -2.09 -15.46
C MET A 1 -6.19 -2.36 -14.14
N MET A 2 -5.53 -2.25 -12.98
CA MET A 2 -6.07 -2.71 -11.68
C MET A 2 -7.19 -1.80 -11.14
N ARG A 3 -8.39 -1.89 -11.72
CA ARG A 3 -9.56 -1.06 -11.37
C ARG A 3 -10.62 -1.78 -10.54
N ASP A 4 -10.59 -3.11 -10.49
CA ASP A 4 -11.59 -3.90 -9.75
C ASP A 4 -11.35 -3.82 -8.22
N PRO A 5 -12.33 -3.33 -7.43
CA PRO A 5 -12.28 -3.29 -5.96
C PRO A 5 -11.95 -4.63 -5.31
N LYS A 6 -12.42 -5.75 -5.87
CA LYS A 6 -12.14 -7.09 -5.35
C LYS A 6 -10.67 -7.44 -5.50
N VAL A 7 -10.05 -7.03 -6.61
CA VAL A 7 -8.61 -7.21 -6.85
C VAL A 7 -7.81 -6.30 -5.92
N LEU A 8 -8.19 -5.02 -5.78
CA LEU A 8 -7.57 -4.07 -4.83
C LEU A 8 -7.60 -4.61 -3.39
N ALA A 9 -8.76 -5.10 -2.94
CA ALA A 9 -8.93 -5.71 -1.62
C ALA A 9 -8.04 -6.96 -1.44
N LEU A 10 -8.00 -7.83 -2.45
CA LEU A 10 -7.21 -9.07 -2.41
C LEU A 10 -5.71 -8.78 -2.30
N ILE A 11 -5.19 -7.82 -3.06
CA ILE A 11 -3.77 -7.43 -3.00
C ILE A 11 -3.42 -6.88 -1.62
N ALA A 12 -4.21 -5.93 -1.12
CA ALA A 12 -3.98 -5.36 0.21
C ALA A 12 -4.05 -6.43 1.31
N LYS A 13 -5.02 -7.35 1.24
CA LYS A 13 -5.14 -8.49 2.17
C LYS A 13 -3.94 -9.43 2.11
N LYS A 14 -3.45 -9.77 0.91
CA LYS A 14 -2.26 -10.62 0.74
C LYS A 14 -1.02 -9.96 1.34
N LEU A 15 -0.84 -8.66 1.12
CA LEU A 15 0.28 -7.90 1.66
C LEU A 15 0.24 -7.85 3.19
N ARG A 16 -0.91 -7.50 3.78
CA ARG A 16 -1.08 -7.50 5.25
C ARG A 16 -0.78 -8.87 5.86
N LYS A 17 -1.27 -9.96 5.25
CA LYS A 17 -0.97 -11.32 5.69
C LYS A 17 0.52 -11.65 5.63
N LEU A 18 1.21 -11.24 4.57
CA LEU A 18 2.66 -11.44 4.43
C LEU A 18 3.43 -10.69 5.53
N LEU A 19 3.09 -9.42 5.76
CA LEU A 19 3.74 -8.58 6.76
C LEU A 19 3.48 -9.10 8.19
N ARG A 20 2.26 -9.55 8.49
CA ARG A 20 1.95 -10.20 9.78
C ARG A 20 2.76 -11.46 10.02
N LYS A 21 2.95 -12.30 8.99
CA LYS A 21 3.82 -13.49 9.09
C LYS A 21 5.27 -13.14 9.39
N ARG A 22 5.73 -11.96 8.98
CA ARG A 22 7.06 -11.44 9.29
C ARG A 22 7.17 -10.80 10.67
N GLY A 23 6.07 -10.74 11.45
CA GLY A 23 6.06 -10.21 12.81
C GLY A 23 5.55 -8.78 12.96
N TYR A 24 5.19 -8.08 11.87
CA TYR A 24 4.57 -6.75 11.98
C TYR A 24 3.18 -6.87 12.59
N ARG A 25 2.92 -6.10 13.64
CA ARG A 25 1.64 -6.13 14.36
C ARG A 25 0.76 -4.96 14.00
N LYS A 26 1.30 -3.74 13.85
CA LYS A 26 0.52 -2.54 13.52
C LYS A 26 0.70 -2.14 12.07
N ILE A 27 -0.26 -2.54 11.25
CA ILE A 27 -0.20 -2.36 9.80
C ILE A 27 -1.39 -1.55 9.34
N PHE A 28 -1.15 -0.34 8.81
CA PHE A 28 -2.17 0.41 8.10
C PHE A 28 -1.91 0.36 6.60
N THR A 29 -2.96 0.11 5.82
CA THR A 29 -2.90 0.11 4.36
C THR A 29 -4.00 0.99 3.78
N ARG A 30 -3.70 1.76 2.74
CA ARG A 30 -4.69 2.57 2.02
C ARG A 30 -4.31 2.77 0.55
N TRP A 31 -5.27 2.63 -0.36
CA TRP A 31 -5.04 2.93 -1.77
C TRP A 31 -5.14 4.43 -2.04
N HIS A 32 -4.20 4.90 -2.85
CA HIS A 32 -4.29 6.15 -3.57
C HIS A 32 -4.41 5.84 -5.07
N PHE A 33 -5.19 6.64 -5.79
CA PHE A 33 -5.60 6.39 -7.17
C PHE A 33 -5.10 7.45 -8.15
N PHE A 34 -5.08 8.72 -7.73
CA PHE A 34 -4.71 9.86 -8.56
C PHE A 34 -3.67 10.73 -7.85
N GLY A 35 -2.90 11.47 -8.65
CA GLY A 35 -1.94 12.47 -8.18
C GLY A 35 -2.60 13.78 -7.77
N GLU A 36 -1.80 14.78 -7.38
CA GLU A 36 -2.33 16.08 -6.96
C GLU A 36 -2.99 16.88 -8.10
N HIS A 37 -2.59 16.64 -9.34
CA HIS A 37 -3.16 17.26 -10.55
C HIS A 37 -4.22 16.38 -11.26
N GLY A 38 -4.73 15.34 -10.59
CA GLY A 38 -6.07 14.80 -10.84
C GLY A 38 -6.32 13.83 -11.99
N GLU A 39 -5.67 13.94 -13.15
CA GLU A 39 -6.23 13.26 -14.34
C GLU A 39 -5.64 11.87 -14.64
N LYS A 40 -4.42 11.60 -14.15
CA LYS A 40 -3.72 10.34 -14.45
C LYS A 40 -3.97 9.29 -13.38
N TYR A 41 -4.70 8.24 -13.77
CA TYR A 41 -4.88 7.05 -12.93
C TYR A 41 -3.55 6.30 -12.71
N HIS A 42 -3.07 6.28 -11.46
CA HIS A 42 -1.83 5.61 -11.07
C HIS A 42 -1.96 5.00 -9.65
N PRO A 43 -2.67 3.87 -9.53
CA PRO A 43 -2.99 3.29 -8.24
C PRO A 43 -1.74 2.81 -7.52
N HIS A 44 -1.57 3.22 -6.26
CA HIS A 44 -0.51 2.73 -5.39
C HIS A 44 -1.06 2.46 -3.99
N LEU A 45 -0.54 1.40 -3.36
CA LEU A 45 -0.93 0.99 -2.02
C LEU A 45 0.07 1.57 -1.04
N ASN A 46 -0.37 2.55 -0.25
CA ASN A 46 0.41 3.07 0.86
C ASN A 46 0.32 2.12 2.05
N VAL A 47 1.45 1.90 2.71
CA VAL A 47 1.56 1.03 3.88
C VAL A 47 2.33 1.76 4.98
N LEU A 48 1.73 1.88 6.16
CA LEU A 48 2.42 2.32 7.37
C LEU A 48 2.64 1.11 8.28
N LEU A 49 3.88 0.98 8.76
CA LEU A 49 4.32 -0.10 9.62
C LEU A 49 5.04 0.49 10.83
N ASP A 50 4.88 -0.18 11.95
CA ASP A 50 5.70 0.01 13.14
C ASP A 50 7.00 -0.82 13.06
N GLY A 51 8.08 -0.28 13.61
CA GLY A 51 9.38 -0.93 13.67
C GLY A 51 10.53 0.01 13.32
N GLY A 52 11.74 -0.51 13.40
CA GLY A 52 12.98 0.18 13.04
C GLY A 52 13.33 0.14 11.55
N ARG A 53 14.44 0.79 11.20
CA ARG A 53 15.01 0.76 9.86
C ARG A 53 15.43 -0.67 9.51
N LEU A 54 15.00 -1.17 8.35
CA LEU A 54 15.52 -2.40 7.78
C LEU A 54 16.91 -2.18 7.19
N GLU A 55 17.79 -3.14 7.43
CA GLU A 55 19.07 -3.23 6.73
C GLU A 55 18.84 -3.54 5.24
N PRO A 56 19.78 -3.16 4.35
CA PRO A 56 19.62 -3.32 2.90
C PRO A 56 19.24 -4.74 2.46
N GLU A 57 19.84 -5.76 3.06
CA GLU A 57 19.60 -7.17 2.76
C GLU A 57 18.19 -7.60 3.17
N GLN A 58 17.76 -7.19 4.37
CA GLN A 58 16.41 -7.46 4.87
C GLN A 58 15.35 -6.75 4.02
N LEU A 59 15.64 -5.52 3.58
CA LEU A 59 14.77 -4.77 2.70
C LEU A 59 14.66 -5.43 1.32
N ALA A 60 15.77 -5.88 0.74
CA ALA A 60 15.78 -6.60 -0.53
C ALA A 60 14.96 -7.89 -0.44
N GLU A 61 15.18 -8.69 0.61
CA GLU A 61 14.45 -9.93 0.87
C GLU A 61 12.93 -9.66 1.01
N LEU A 62 12.55 -8.61 1.75
CA LEU A 62 11.15 -8.23 1.91
C LEU A 62 10.52 -7.80 0.57
N LYS A 63 11.21 -6.96 -0.22
CA LYS A 63 10.74 -6.52 -1.53
C LYS A 63 10.53 -7.72 -2.46
N ASP A 64 11.45 -8.67 -2.47
CA ASP A 64 11.35 -9.86 -3.31
C ASP A 64 10.21 -10.77 -2.91
N LEU A 65 9.97 -10.97 -1.60
CA LEU A 65 8.79 -11.69 -1.15
C LEU A 65 7.49 -11.00 -1.54
N ILE A 66 7.43 -9.67 -1.44
CA ILE A 66 6.25 -8.89 -1.85
C ILE A 66 6.01 -9.06 -3.34
N ARG A 67 7.05 -8.92 -4.18
CA ARG A 67 6.96 -9.18 -5.63
C ARG A 67 6.44 -10.58 -5.90
N CYS A 68 7.10 -11.61 -5.36
CA CYS A 68 6.69 -13.00 -5.56
C CYS A 68 5.25 -13.27 -5.11
N LYS A 69 4.76 -12.60 -4.07
CA LYS A 69 3.41 -12.80 -3.53
C LYS A 69 2.32 -12.06 -4.32
N LEU A 70 2.62 -10.85 -4.80
CA LEU A 70 1.64 -9.95 -5.41
C LEU A 70 1.68 -9.98 -6.94
N LEU A 71 2.86 -10.11 -7.53
CA LEU A 71 3.06 -10.12 -8.97
C LEU A 71 4.03 -11.25 -9.35
N LYS A 72 3.46 -12.41 -9.72
CA LYS A 72 4.28 -13.55 -10.17
C LYS A 72 5.21 -13.13 -11.30
N ARG A 73 6.46 -13.61 -11.28
CA ARG A 73 7.48 -13.28 -12.30
C ARG A 73 7.03 -13.56 -13.74
N SER A 74 6.25 -14.62 -13.97
CA SER A 74 5.70 -14.93 -15.30
C SER A 74 4.75 -13.84 -15.79
N ILE A 75 3.89 -13.32 -14.89
CA ILE A 75 2.98 -12.21 -15.19
C ILE A 75 3.79 -10.93 -15.41
N ALA A 76 4.73 -10.62 -14.52
CA ALA A 76 5.60 -9.43 -14.64
C ALA A 76 6.33 -9.39 -15.99
N LYS A 77 6.90 -10.52 -16.42
CA LYS A 77 7.55 -10.68 -17.73
C LYS A 77 6.57 -10.49 -18.88
N SER A 78 5.39 -11.09 -18.80
CA SER A 78 4.35 -10.98 -19.83
C SER A 78 3.84 -9.54 -20.01
N ILE A 79 3.74 -8.76 -18.93
CA ILE A 79 3.26 -7.37 -18.98
C ILE A 79 4.39 -6.34 -19.14
N GLY A 80 5.65 -6.78 -19.13
CA GLY A 80 6.83 -5.90 -19.19
C GLY A 80 6.93 -4.89 -18.04
N LYS A 81 6.30 -5.16 -16.90
CA LYS A 81 6.25 -4.25 -15.74
C LYS A 81 6.57 -5.00 -14.45
N ASP A 82 7.41 -4.38 -13.62
CA ASP A 82 7.68 -4.85 -12.26
C ASP A 82 6.86 -4.06 -11.22
N LEU A 83 6.69 -4.64 -10.05
CA LEU A 83 6.11 -3.98 -8.90
C LEU A 83 7.15 -3.05 -8.25
N VAL A 84 6.94 -1.75 -8.42
CA VAL A 84 7.78 -0.72 -7.79
C VAL A 84 7.42 -0.61 -6.30
N ILE A 85 8.41 -0.80 -5.43
CA ILE A 85 8.26 -0.74 -3.97
C ILE A 85 9.21 0.32 -3.42
N HIS A 86 8.64 1.43 -2.97
CA HIS A 86 9.35 2.46 -2.21
C HIS A 86 9.30 2.14 -0.72
N TYR A 87 10.39 2.42 -0.02
CA TYR A 87 10.51 2.21 1.41
C TYR A 87 11.29 3.38 2.00
N ASP A 88 10.74 3.97 3.04
CA ASP A 88 11.35 5.04 3.82
C ASP A 88 11.16 4.76 5.30
N TYR A 89 12.12 5.25 6.11
CA TYR A 89 12.07 5.18 7.56
C TYR A 89 12.37 6.55 8.17
N THR A 90 11.66 6.90 9.24
CA THR A 90 11.92 8.15 9.97
C THR A 90 11.70 7.99 11.46
N ARG A 91 12.58 8.62 12.24
CA ARG A 91 12.43 8.78 13.70
C ARG A 91 11.78 10.11 14.07
N GLU A 92 11.77 11.07 13.16
CA GLU A 92 11.32 12.45 13.40
C GLU A 92 9.79 12.52 13.54
N PRO A 93 9.26 13.03 14.67
CA PRO A 93 7.81 13.13 14.89
C PRO A 93 7.08 13.94 13.80
N LYS A 94 7.67 15.04 13.35
CA LYS A 94 7.11 15.90 12.29
C LYS A 94 6.91 15.13 10.98
N ARG A 95 7.90 14.31 10.59
CA ARG A 95 7.81 13.49 9.37
C ARG A 95 6.81 12.35 9.53
N LYS A 96 6.73 11.73 10.70
CA LYS A 96 5.69 10.72 10.99
C LYS A 96 4.28 11.30 10.80
N MET A 97 4.02 12.48 11.37
CA MET A 97 2.72 13.16 11.21
C MET A 97 2.44 13.52 9.75
N HIS A 98 3.46 14.00 9.02
CA HIS A 98 3.33 14.27 7.59
C HIS A 98 2.95 13.01 6.80
N TRP A 99 3.59 11.86 7.06
CA TRP A 99 3.27 10.60 6.40
C TRP A 99 1.87 10.11 6.73
N VAL A 100 1.45 10.18 7.99
CA VAL A 100 0.08 9.84 8.38
C VAL A 100 -0.90 10.72 7.59
N LYS A 101 -0.73 12.05 7.62
CA LYS A 101 -1.56 12.99 6.86
C LYS A 101 -1.58 12.68 5.37
N TYR A 102 -0.41 12.41 4.78
CA TYR A 102 -0.30 12.08 3.36
C TYR A 102 -1.07 10.80 3.05
N VAL A 103 -0.80 9.71 3.77
CA VAL A 103 -1.42 8.40 3.50
C VAL A 103 -2.94 8.45 3.73
N THR A 104 -3.41 9.18 4.74
CA THR A 104 -4.84 9.31 5.03
C THR A 104 -5.57 10.34 4.18
N LYS A 105 -4.89 11.09 3.31
CA LYS A 105 -5.56 12.04 2.40
C LYS A 105 -6.38 11.30 1.34
N ALA A 106 -7.48 11.91 0.90
CA ALA A 106 -8.19 11.45 -0.28
C ALA A 106 -7.40 11.81 -1.55
N SER A 107 -7.15 10.80 -2.39
CA SER A 107 -6.50 10.98 -3.68
C SER A 107 -7.49 11.08 -4.84
N PHE A 108 -8.68 10.48 -4.72
CA PHE A 108 -9.75 10.58 -5.70
C PHE A 108 -10.72 11.65 -5.16
N ARG A 109 -10.72 12.83 -5.78
CA ARG A 109 -11.39 14.02 -5.22
C ARG A 109 -12.54 14.53 -6.07
N ASP A 110 -12.56 14.15 -7.34
CA ASP A 110 -13.54 14.60 -8.31
C ASP A 110 -14.01 13.39 -9.11
N ILE A 111 -15.32 13.22 -9.24
CA ILE A 111 -15.93 12.11 -9.97
C ILE A 111 -15.64 12.21 -11.48
N ASP A 112 -15.49 13.44 -11.98
CA ASP A 112 -15.27 13.71 -13.41
C ASP A 112 -13.92 13.16 -13.90
N TRP A 113 -12.99 12.86 -12.98
CA TRP A 113 -11.72 12.23 -13.33
C TRP A 113 -11.89 10.79 -13.84
N ASP A 114 -12.87 10.03 -13.31
CA ASP A 114 -13.15 8.63 -13.71
C ASP A 114 -14.49 8.14 -13.11
N GLU A 115 -15.62 8.58 -13.66
CA GLU A 115 -16.96 8.22 -13.15
C GLU A 115 -17.18 6.69 -13.05
N PRO A 116 -16.81 5.85 -14.06
CA PRO A 116 -16.95 4.40 -13.93
C PRO A 116 -16.19 3.82 -12.75
N LEU A 117 -14.98 4.33 -12.48
CA LEU A 117 -14.20 3.91 -11.33
C LEU A 117 -14.81 4.41 -10.01
N ALA A 118 -15.35 5.63 -9.97
CA ALA A 118 -16.02 6.16 -8.78
C ALA A 118 -17.20 5.26 -8.38
N ASN A 119 -18.03 4.89 -9.35
CA ASN A 119 -19.14 3.97 -9.15
C ASN A 119 -18.66 2.59 -8.70
N ALA A 120 -17.58 2.06 -9.29
CA ALA A 120 -17.00 0.79 -8.86
C ALA A 120 -16.45 0.83 -7.42
N LEU A 121 -15.85 1.95 -7.00
CA LEU A 121 -15.28 2.14 -5.67
C LEU A 121 -16.34 2.54 -4.62
N TYR A 122 -17.60 2.73 -5.00
CA TYR A 122 -18.66 3.01 -4.03
C TYR A 122 -18.80 1.88 -3.02
N GLY A 123 -18.72 2.21 -1.72
CA GLY A 123 -18.70 1.22 -0.62
C GLY A 123 -17.39 0.44 -0.47
N PHE A 124 -16.35 0.72 -1.28
CA PHE A 124 -15.05 0.08 -1.14
C PHE A 124 -14.33 0.56 0.13
N HIS A 125 -13.97 -0.39 1.01
CA HIS A 125 -13.12 -0.10 2.17
C HIS A 125 -11.67 0.18 1.75
N ASN A 126 -11.41 1.44 1.40
CA ASN A 126 -10.12 1.88 0.89
C ASN A 126 -8.97 1.74 1.91
N GLY A 127 -9.25 2.03 3.18
CA GLY A 127 -8.31 1.91 4.28
C GLY A 127 -8.58 0.65 5.11
N CYS A 128 -7.52 -0.01 5.59
CA CYS A 128 -7.65 -1.10 6.55
C CYS A 128 -6.47 -1.12 7.52
N PHE A 129 -6.79 -1.24 8.81
CA PHE A 129 -5.83 -1.49 9.88
C PHE A 129 -5.84 -2.98 10.23
N ALA A 130 -4.67 -3.57 10.40
CA ALA A 130 -4.50 -4.92 10.94
C ALA A 130 -3.61 -4.84 12.18
N GLY A 131 -4.09 -5.45 13.27
CA GLY A 131 -3.52 -5.30 14.61
C GLY A 131 -4.37 -4.39 15.49
N PHE A 132 -3.90 -4.17 16.70
CA PHE A 132 -4.45 -3.23 17.67
C PHE A 132 -3.44 -2.11 17.97
N TRP A 133 -3.90 -0.99 18.52
CA TRP A 133 -3.02 0.17 18.75
C TRP A 133 -2.00 -0.09 19.86
N ASP A 134 -2.33 -0.97 20.81
CA ASP A 134 -1.56 -1.40 21.97
C ASP A 134 -0.67 -2.62 21.68
N ASP A 135 -0.74 -3.19 20.47
CA ASP A 135 0.17 -4.26 20.07
C ASP A 135 1.64 -3.77 20.18
N PRO A 136 2.56 -4.65 20.63
CA PRO A 136 3.97 -4.31 20.73
C PRO A 136 4.55 -4.03 19.35
N PRO A 137 5.49 -3.06 19.24
CA PRO A 137 6.26 -2.90 18.02
C PRO A 137 7.03 -4.19 17.70
N LYS A 138 7.30 -4.41 16.42
CA LYS A 138 8.04 -5.59 15.96
C LYS A 138 9.41 -5.75 16.65
N TRP A 139 10.09 -4.64 16.89
CA TRP A 139 11.34 -4.49 17.64
C TRP A 139 11.52 -3.01 18.02
#